data_AF-A0ABD6C5B4-F1
#
_entry.id   AF-A0ABD6C5B4-F1
#
_cell.length_a   1.000
_cell.length_b   1.000
_cell.length_c   1.000
_cell.angle_alpha   90.00
_cell.angle_beta   90.00
_cell.angle_gamma   90.00
#
_symmetry.space_group_name_H-M   'P 1'
#
loop_
_entity.id
_entity.type
_entity.pdbx_description
1 polymer ?
#
loop_
_entity_poly.entity_id
_entity_poly.type
_entity_poly.pdbx_seq_one_letter_code
_entity_poly.pdbx_strand_id
1 'polypeptide(L)' 'MSITDKLRGHLDSTPAFACTYCGLTFEQDRLNCPACGCDVRDTR' A
#
# COMPACT_ATOMS: atom_id res chain seq x y z
N MET A 1 -21.34 4.87 19.21
CA MET A 1 -20.21 4.68 18.28
C MET A 1 -20.55 3.51 17.37
N SER A 2 -21.00 3.77 16.14
CA SER A 2 -21.51 2.73 15.23
C SER A 2 -20.38 2.04 14.48
N ILE A 3 -20.51 0.74 14.20
CA ILE A 3 -19.52 -0.08 13.45
C ILE A 3 -19.29 0.48 12.04
N THR A 4 -20.33 1.10 11.45
CA THR A 4 -20.28 1.76 10.15
C THR A 4 -19.29 2.92 10.08
N ASP A 5 -19.02 3.59 11.21
CA ASP A 5 -18.06 4.70 11.29
C ASP A 5 -16.61 4.18 11.26
N LYS A 6 -16.36 3.05 11.93
CA LYS A 6 -15.04 2.40 11.94
C LYS A 6 -14.66 1.81 10.59
N LEU A 7 -15.63 1.25 9.86
CA LEU A 7 -15.38 0.67 8.53
C LEU A 7 -14.99 1.75 7.51
N ARG A 8 -15.59 2.94 7.58
CA ARG A 8 -15.22 4.07 6.71
C ARG A 8 -13.78 4.53 6.91
N GLY A 9 -13.30 4.59 8.16
CA GLY A 9 -11.91 4.94 8.45
C GLY A 9 -10.88 3.95 7.87
N HIS A 10 -11.25 2.67 7.69
CA HIS A 10 -10.39 1.67 7.07
C HIS A 10 -10.44 1.67 5.53
N LEU A 11 -11.51 2.18 4.93
CA LEU A 11 -11.69 2.28 3.47
C LEU A 11 -11.00 3.51 2.87
N ASP A 12 -10.75 4.54 3.68
CA ASP A 12 -9.99 5.74 3.29
C ASP A 12 -8.47 5.51 3.22
N SER A 13 -8.00 4.33 3.62
CA SER A 13 -6.63 3.88 3.38
C SER A 13 -6.46 3.52 1.90
N THR A 14 -6.43 4.55 1.07
CA THR A 14 -6.13 4.43 -0.36
C THR A 14 -4.82 3.66 -0.50
N PRO A 15 -4.82 2.44 -1.08
CA PRO A 15 -3.60 1.65 -1.21
C PRO A 15 -2.68 2.38 -2.19
N ALA A 16 -1.65 3.01 -1.65
CA ALA A 16 -0.92 4.01 -2.40
C ALA A 16 0.14 3.39 -3.35
N PHE A 17 0.60 2.16 -3.10
CA PHE A 17 1.34 1.37 -4.09
C PHE A 17 1.31 -0.13 -3.72
N ALA A 18 1.29 -1.01 -4.72
CA ALA A 18 1.39 -2.46 -4.53
C ALA A 18 2.67 -2.98 -5.19
N CYS A 19 3.48 -3.74 -4.46
CA CYS A 19 4.66 -4.39 -5.01
C CYS A 19 4.26 -5.54 -5.94
N THR A 20 4.70 -5.52 -7.19
CA THR A 20 4.48 -6.62 -8.15
C THR A 20 5.28 -7.88 -7.85
N TYR A 21 6.38 -7.76 -7.09
CA TYR A 21 7.24 -8.89 -6.73
C TYR A 21 6.72 -9.68 -5.54
N CYS A 22 6.38 -9.01 -4.43
CA CYS A 22 5.98 -9.66 -3.19
C CYS A 22 4.49 -9.48 -2.83
N GLY A 23 3.76 -8.62 -3.54
CA GLY A 23 2.34 -8.35 -3.29
C GLY A 23 2.05 -7.44 -2.09
N LEU A 24 3.08 -6.90 -1.43
CA LEU A 24 2.89 -5.99 -0.30
C LEU A 24 2.31 -4.65 -0.78
N THR A 25 1.26 -4.18 -0.11
CA THR A 25 0.69 -2.84 -0.27
C THR A 25 1.30 -1.88 0.74
N PHE A 26 1.76 -0.72 0.28
CA PHE A 26 2.42 0.27 1.13
C PHE A 26 2.20 1.70 0.60
N GLU A 27 2.68 2.70 1.33
CA GLU A 27 2.49 4.12 1.00
C GLU A 27 3.37 4.57 -0.19
N GLN A 28 2.83 5.38 -1.10
CA GLN A 28 3.40 5.74 -2.41
C GLN A 28 4.71 6.55 -2.32
N ASP A 29 5.06 7.06 -1.15
CA ASP A 29 6.26 7.87 -0.95
C ASP A 29 7.57 7.05 -0.97
N ARG A 30 7.48 5.72 -1.14
CA ARG A 30 8.66 4.84 -1.20
C ARG A 30 8.98 4.41 -2.62
N LEU A 31 10.25 4.60 -2.99
CA LEU A 31 10.83 4.11 -4.25
C LEU A 31 11.06 2.60 -4.23
N ASN A 32 11.27 2.02 -3.03
CA ASN A 32 11.51 0.60 -2.82
C ASN A 32 10.45 -0.04 -1.93
N CYS A 33 10.19 -1.33 -2.16
CA CYS A 33 9.31 -2.11 -1.31
C CYS A 33 10.01 -2.38 0.04
N PRO A 34 9.37 -2.08 1.18
CA PRO A 34 9.98 -2.29 2.50
C PRO A 34 10.12 -3.77 2.89
N ALA A 35 9.44 -4.69 2.21
CA ALA A 35 9.52 -6.13 2.51
C ALA A 35 10.60 -6.85 1.69
N CYS A 36 10.70 -6.56 0.39
CA CYS A 36 11.62 -7.26 -0.51
C CYS A 36 12.78 -6.39 -1.01
N GLY A 37 12.74 -5.07 -0.81
CA GLY A 37 13.75 -4.14 -1.30
C GLY A 37 13.68 -3.84 -2.81
N CYS A 38 12.75 -4.44 -3.55
CA CYS A 38 12.60 -4.19 -4.98
C CYS A 38 12.14 -2.75 -5.26
N ASP A 39 12.73 -2.11 -6.27
CA ASP A 39 12.28 -0.81 -6.76
C ASP A 39 10.89 -0.95 -7.40
N VAL A 40 9.90 -0.22 -6.88
CA VAL A 40 8.53 -0.29 -7.41
C VAL A 40 8.32 0.57 -8.65
N ARG A 41 9.34 1.35 -9.04
CA ARG A 41 9.37 2.10 -10.31
C ARG A 41 10.10 1.36 -11.43
N ASP A 42 10.79 0.26 -11.12
CA ASP A 42 11.52 -0.53 -12.10
C ASP A 42 10.52 -1.37 -12.92
N THR A 43 10.12 -0.82 -14.05
CA THR A 43 9.25 -1.45 -15.05
C THR A 43 10.02 -1.71 -16.35
N ARG A 44 11.33 -2.00 -16.28
CA ARG A 44 12.15 -2.19 -17.47
C ARG A 44 13.25 -3.24 -17.37
#